data_AF-A0A9D9Z244-F1
#
_entry.id   AF-A0A9D9Z244-F1
#
_cell.length_a   1.000
_cell.length_b   1.000
_cell.length_c   1.000
_cell.angle_alpha   90.00
_cell.angle_beta   90.00
_cell.angle_gamma   90.00
#
_symmetry.space_group_name_H-M   'P 1'
#
loop_
_entity.id
_entity.type
_entity.pdbx_description
1 polymer ?
#
loop_
_entity_poly.entity_id
_entity_poly.type
_entity_poly.pdbx_seq_one_letter_code
_entity_poly.pdbx_strand_id
1 'polypeptide(L)' 'MYQTILFDLDGTLTDSGQGILNSVAFALEKMGIEETKPDHLRRFIGP' A
#
# COMPACT_ATOMS: atom_id res chain seq x y z
N MET A 1 26.29 -12.13 -14.95
CA MET A 1 25.68 -10.81 -15.21
C MET A 1 24.21 -11.05 -15.49
N TYR A 2 23.31 -10.30 -14.88
CA TYR A 2 21.87 -10.46 -15.16
C TYR A 2 21.50 -9.64 -16.40
N GLN A 3 20.80 -10.27 -17.34
CA GLN A 3 20.36 -9.62 -18.58
C GLN A 3 19.05 -8.84 -18.41
N THR A 4 18.29 -9.15 -17.36
CA THR A 4 17.00 -8.54 -17.06
C THR A 4 16.81 -8.50 -15.56
N ILE A 5 16.29 -7.39 -15.06
CA ILE A 5 15.94 -7.17 -13.66
C ILE A 5 14.52 -6.65 -13.63
N LEU A 6 13.66 -7.29 -12.85
CA LEU A 6 12.29 -6.87 -12.63
C LEU A 6 12.20 -6.19 -11.28
N PHE A 7 11.51 -5.05 -11.25
CA PHE A 7 11.24 -4.31 -10.04
C PHE A 7 9.74 -4.26 -9.82
N ASP A 8 9.37 -4.40 -8.56
CA ASP A 8 8.05 -3.98 -8.10
C ASP A 8 7.98 -2.43 -8.12
N LEU A 9 6.77 -1.87 -8.12
CA LEU A 9 6.56 -0.43 -8.22
C LEU A 9 6.38 0.21 -6.85
N ASP A 10 5.25 -0.06 -6.20
CA ASP A 10 4.88 0.54 -4.93
C ASP A 10 5.75 -0.03 -3.80
N GLY A 11 6.37 0.84 -2.99
CA GLY A 11 7.33 0.42 -1.95
C GLY A 11 8.75 0.16 -2.48
N THR A 12 8.90 -0.31 -3.72
CA THR A 12 10.22 -0.56 -4.32
C THR A 12 10.77 0.60 -5.14
N LEU A 13 10.03 1.09 -6.13
CA LEU A 13 10.44 2.23 -6.99
C LEU A 13 9.80 3.55 -6.57
N THR A 14 8.60 3.50 -5.97
CA THR A 14 7.83 4.69 -5.59
C THR A 14 7.33 4.63 -4.16
N ASP A 15 7.43 5.77 -3.45
CA ASP A 15 6.79 5.98 -2.14
C ASP A 15 5.34 6.48 -2.32
N SER A 16 4.48 5.58 -2.79
CA SER A 16 3.05 5.82 -3.04
C SER A 16 2.19 5.52 -1.80
N GLY A 17 2.81 5.21 -0.67
CA GLY A 17 2.13 4.67 0.52
C GLY A 17 0.99 5.54 1.02
N GLN A 18 1.20 6.86 1.12
CA GLN A 18 0.16 7.78 1.60
C GLN A 18 -1.13 7.73 0.77
N GLY A 19 -1.00 7.64 -0.56
CA GLY A 19 -2.16 7.60 -1.47
C GLY A 19 -2.92 6.28 -1.37
N ILE A 20 -2.19 5.17 -1.28
CA ILE A 20 -2.76 3.83 -1.10
C ILE A 20 -3.51 3.75 0.23
N LEU A 21 -2.87 4.17 1.32
CA LEU A 21 -3.46 4.15 2.66
C LEU A 21 -4.74 4.97 2.75
N ASN A 22 -4.76 6.18 2.18
CA ASN A 22 -5.96 7.02 2.15
C ASN A 22 -7.10 6.37 1.39
N SER A 23 -6.79 5.72 0.26
CA SER A 23 -7.78 5.04 -0.57
C SER A 23 -8.40 3.83 0.13
N VAL A 24 -7.57 3.03 0.82
CA VAL A 24 -8.03 1.89 1.61
C VAL A 24 -8.85 2.34 2.81
N ALA A 25 -8.38 3.34 3.56
CA ALA A 25 -9.13 3.88 4.70
C ALA A 25 -10.51 4.40 4.29
N PHE A 26 -10.57 5.14 3.17
CA PHE A 26 -11.83 5.60 2.60
C PHE A 26 -12.78 4.44 2.25
N ALA A 27 -12.26 3.38 1.62
CA ALA A 27 -13.07 2.21 1.28
C ALA A 27 -13.61 1.49 2.52
N LEU A 28 -12.78 1.28 3.55
CA LEU A 28 -13.19 0.65 4.81
C LEU A 28 -14.29 1.45 5.52
N GLU A 29 -14.14 2.77 5.58
CA GLU A 29 -15.17 3.67 6.13
C GLU A 29 -16.51 3.50 5.39
N LYS A 30 -16.48 3.46 4.05
CA LYS A 30 -17.70 3.25 3.24
C LYS A 30 -18.33 1.88 3.43
N MET A 31 -17.56 0.89 3.84
CA MET A 31 -18.04 -0.46 4.16
C MET A 31 -18.52 -0.58 5.62
N GLY A 32 -18.44 0.48 6.43
CA GLY A 32 -18.77 0.44 7.85
C GLY A 32 -17.75 -0.36 8.68
N ILE A 33 -16.53 -0.52 8.16
CA ILE A 33 -15.44 -1.22 8.85
C ILE A 33 -14.53 -0.18 9.49
N GLU A 34 -14.43 -0.22 10.81
CA GLU A 34 -13.50 0.62 11.55
C GLU A 34 -12.13 -0.07 11.67
N GLU A 35 -11.10 0.48 11.01
CA GLU A 35 -9.73 0.03 11.22
C GLU A 35 -9.16 0.68 12.48
N THR A 36 -8.82 -0.15 13.46
CA THR A 36 -8.34 0.31 14.78
C THR A 36 -6.82 0.45 14.85
N LYS A 37 -6.10 -0.04 13.84
CA LYS A 37 -4.64 -0.05 13.80
C LYS A 37 -4.14 0.44 12.43
N PRO A 38 -3.82 1.73 12.29
CA PRO A 38 -3.36 2.31 11.01
C PRO A 38 -2.14 1.59 10.41
N ASP A 39 -1.24 1.06 11.25
CA ASP A 39 -0.08 0.31 10.78
C ASP A 39 -0.44 -0.99 10.05
N HIS A 40 -1.60 -1.57 10.34
CA HIS A 40 -2.09 -2.72 9.59
C HIS A 40 -2.35 -2.41 8.12
N LEU A 41 -2.64 -1.16 7.78
CA LEU A 41 -2.88 -0.76 6.40
C LEU A 41 -1.59 -0.74 5.56
N ARG A 42 -0.40 -0.70 6.20
CA ARG A 42 0.87 -0.77 5.47
C ARG A 42 1.07 -2.08 4.71
N ARG A 43 0.33 -3.14 5.07
CA ARG A 43 0.35 -4.42 4.33
C ARG A 43 -0.14 -4.32 2.88
N PHE A 44 -0.78 -3.21 2.51
CA PHE A 44 -1.24 -2.93 1.16
C PHE A 44 -0.19 -2.22 0.29
N ILE A 45 0.97 -1.90 0.86
CA ILE A 45 2.12 -1.32 0.15
C ILE A 45 3.10 -2.47 -0.13
N GLY A 46 3.78 -2.43 -1.27
CA GLY A 46 4.86 -3.36 -1.58
C GLY A 46 6.07 -3.24 -0.64
N PRO A 47 7.15 -3.99 -0.91
CA PRO A 47 8.31 -4.16 -0.02
C PRO A 47 8.90 -2.87 0.54
#